data_AF-A0A946QDV2-F1
#
_entry.id   AF-A0A946QDV2-F1
#
_cell.length_a   1.000
_cell.length_b   1.000
_cell.length_c   1.000
_cell.angle_alpha   90.00
_cell.angle_beta   90.00
_cell.angle_gamma   90.00
#
_symmetry.space_group_name_H-M   'P 1'
#
loop_
_entity.id
_entity.type
_entity.pdbx_description
1 polymer ?
#
loop_
_entity_poly.entity_id
_entity_poly.type
_entity_poly.pdbx_seq_one_letter_code
_entity_poly.pdbx_strand_id
1 'polypeptide(L)'
;QRDVMIGAAATAVGINMTFLLPYSMLSRGWDKTFRGLAKFDLSTGMAIPYVLVTSCVVIAAGSMFHGDLDEQLGSGDIAVMKQSPLYGKASEALIARLEALDERTKDLTAEEKEVMIAGLPNAEKRIAASLVKRNAFQLSKSLAPLLGERRANIVFGIGVLGMGFSSIIILMLINGYAFCELLGKKQGGRQHVIGCLIAGAVGASWWLVWDGDAKMWLAILVSAFGMMLLPIAYTTFMLMMNSTKILGAEKPQGKRLLIWNVLMGISVLGAIAAAVTAIYDKASHPIAGKVVIGVGVIFLFAIAVTAILRQSKSFTETKVSADDESTSE
;
A
#
# COMPACT_ATOMS: atom_id res chain seq x y z
N GLN A 1 -12.22 -4.30 -9.26
CA GLN A 1 -11.99 -5.17 -8.08
C GLN A 1 -10.53 -5.63 -7.97
N ARG A 2 -9.89 -6.03 -9.08
CA ARG A 2 -8.46 -6.37 -9.13
C ARG A 2 -7.56 -5.37 -8.39
N ASP A 3 -7.67 -4.08 -8.69
CA ASP A 3 -6.80 -3.05 -8.07
C ASP A 3 -7.06 -2.87 -6.57
N VAL A 4 -8.28 -3.18 -6.11
CA VAL A 4 -8.63 -3.15 -4.68
C VAL A 4 -7.99 -4.32 -3.95
N MET A 5 -8.01 -5.51 -4.57
CA MET A 5 -7.36 -6.70 -4.00
C MET A 5 -5.84 -6.56 -4.00
N ILE A 6 -5.26 -6.07 -5.10
CA ILE A 6 -3.82 -5.76 -5.18
C ILE A 6 -3.46 -4.67 -4.17
N GLY A 7 -4.27 -3.62 -4.06
CA GLY A 7 -4.09 -2.56 -3.07
C GLY A 7 -4.13 -3.10 -1.64
N ALA A 8 -5.12 -3.94 -1.30
CA ALA A 8 -5.25 -4.56 0.01
C ALA A 8 -4.02 -5.45 0.34
N ALA A 9 -3.57 -6.27 -0.61
CA ALA A 9 -2.39 -7.11 -0.44
C ALA A 9 -1.10 -6.27 -0.26
N ALA A 10 -0.95 -5.21 -1.05
CA ALA A 10 0.19 -4.28 -0.95
C ALA A 10 0.20 -3.51 0.38
N THR A 11 -0.98 -3.17 0.92
CA THR A 11 -1.08 -2.53 2.25
C THR A 11 -0.91 -3.52 3.41
N ALA A 12 -1.20 -4.81 3.21
CA ALA A 12 -1.07 -5.83 4.24
C ALA A 12 0.40 -6.16 4.56
N VAL A 13 1.29 -6.10 3.56
CA VAL A 13 2.73 -6.30 3.74
C VAL A 13 3.45 -4.97 3.52
N GLY A 14 3.51 -4.17 4.57
CA GLY A 14 4.30 -2.94 4.54
C GLY A 14 5.79 -3.27 4.43
N ILE A 15 6.39 -3.12 3.23
CA ILE A 15 7.86 -3.16 3.05
C ILE A 15 8.54 -2.21 4.05
N ASN A 16 7.90 -1.08 4.33
CA ASN A 16 8.33 -0.11 5.32
C ASN A 16 8.61 -0.73 6.70
N MET A 17 7.80 -1.70 7.14
CA MET A 17 7.98 -2.39 8.42
C MET A 17 9.17 -3.35 8.42
N THR A 18 9.55 -3.92 7.27
CA THR A 18 10.69 -4.83 7.20
C THR A 18 12.02 -4.10 7.43
N PHE A 19 12.06 -2.79 7.19
CA PHE A 19 13.19 -1.93 7.54
C PHE A 19 13.04 -1.30 8.93
N LEU A 20 11.86 -0.79 9.28
CA LEU A 20 11.64 -0.12 10.57
C LEU A 20 11.92 -1.05 11.75
N LEU A 21 11.41 -2.29 11.70
CA LEU A 21 11.48 -3.21 12.85
C LEU A 21 12.93 -3.55 13.23
N PRO A 22 13.83 -3.96 12.31
CA PRO A 22 15.25 -4.14 12.62
C PRO A 22 15.91 -2.90 13.22
N TYR A 23 15.71 -1.71 12.64
CA TYR A 23 16.30 -0.47 13.17
C TYR A 23 15.79 -0.15 14.57
N SER A 24 14.48 -0.32 14.81
CA SER A 24 13.88 -0.13 16.13
C SER A 24 14.45 -1.10 17.16
N MET A 25 14.60 -2.39 16.82
CA MET A 25 15.20 -3.39 17.70
C MET A 25 16.67 -3.06 18.01
N LEU A 26 17.46 -2.71 17.00
CA LEU A 26 18.87 -2.31 17.18
C LEU A 26 19.02 -1.06 18.04
N SER A 27 18.12 -0.07 17.89
CA SER A 27 18.13 1.15 18.72
C SER A 27 17.86 0.87 20.20
N ARG A 28 17.14 -0.22 20.52
CA ARG A 28 16.88 -0.70 21.88
C ARG A 28 17.98 -1.62 22.42
N GLY A 29 19.02 -1.88 21.64
CA GLY A 29 20.07 -2.84 21.99
C GLY A 29 19.62 -4.30 21.94
N TRP A 30 18.48 -4.61 21.29
CA TRP A 30 18.02 -5.98 21.14
C TRP A 30 18.85 -6.70 20.09
N ASP A 31 19.83 -7.47 20.57
CA ASP A 31 20.69 -8.30 19.75
C ASP A 31 20.13 -9.73 19.56
N LYS A 32 20.98 -10.65 19.12
CA LYS A 32 20.60 -12.05 18.85
C LYS A 32 19.99 -12.76 20.06
N THR A 33 20.38 -12.41 21.29
CA THR A 33 19.88 -13.05 22.52
C THR A 33 18.40 -12.76 22.76
N PHE A 34 17.92 -11.59 22.32
CA PHE A 34 16.53 -11.15 22.51
C PHE A 34 15.56 -11.66 21.44
N ARG A 35 15.99 -12.54 20.52
CA ARG A 35 15.13 -13.04 19.43
C ARG A 35 13.84 -13.69 19.90
N GLY A 36 13.87 -14.39 21.04
CA GLY A 36 12.66 -14.98 21.64
C GLY A 36 11.67 -13.89 22.05
N LEU A 37 12.17 -12.89 22.78
CA LEU A 37 11.39 -11.73 23.22
C LEU A 37 10.85 -10.92 22.03
N ALA A 38 11.68 -10.69 21.01
CA ALA A 38 11.29 -9.98 19.80
C ALA A 38 10.16 -10.67 19.03
N LYS A 39 10.20 -12.01 18.91
CA LYS A 39 9.11 -12.78 18.31
C LYS A 39 7.83 -12.70 19.14
N PHE A 40 7.96 -12.77 20.46
CA PHE A 40 6.83 -12.66 21.37
C PHE A 40 6.18 -11.27 21.27
N ASP A 41 6.97 -10.21 21.34
CA ASP A 41 6.54 -8.81 21.19
C ASP A 41 5.87 -8.56 19.83
N LEU A 42 6.47 -9.05 18.74
CA LEU A 42 5.87 -8.92 17.40
C LEU A 42 4.54 -9.69 17.28
N SER A 43 4.46 -10.88 17.87
CA SER A 43 3.25 -11.70 17.80
C SER A 43 2.11 -11.10 18.62
N THR A 44 2.38 -10.65 19.84
CA THR A 44 1.38 -10.08 20.75
C THR A 44 1.04 -8.62 20.43
N GLY A 45 2.02 -7.83 20.01
CA GLY A 45 1.87 -6.41 19.71
C GLY A 45 1.39 -6.13 18.28
N MET A 46 1.57 -7.04 17.33
CA MET A 46 1.20 -6.82 15.93
C MET A 46 0.30 -7.93 15.37
N ALA A 47 0.73 -9.20 15.40
CA ALA A 47 0.03 -10.26 14.68
C ALA A 47 -1.36 -10.57 15.27
N ILE A 48 -1.46 -10.79 16.58
CA ILE A 48 -2.74 -11.10 17.25
C ILE A 48 -3.73 -9.94 17.11
N PRO A 49 -3.37 -8.67 17.43
CA PRO A 49 -4.27 -7.54 17.23
C PRO A 49 -4.71 -7.38 15.78
N TYR A 50 -3.79 -7.53 14.82
CA TYR A 50 -4.11 -7.44 13.40
C TYR A 50 -5.14 -8.49 12.99
N VAL A 51 -4.95 -9.75 13.39
CA VAL A 51 -5.89 -10.84 13.07
C VAL A 51 -7.25 -10.58 13.70
N LEU A 52 -7.30 -10.21 14.98
CA LEU A 52 -8.54 -9.94 15.69
C LEU A 52 -9.30 -8.76 15.06
N VAL A 53 -8.64 -7.61 14.92
CA VAL A 53 -9.26 -6.39 14.39
C VAL A 53 -9.73 -6.61 12.95
N THR A 54 -8.88 -7.18 12.09
CA THR A 54 -9.25 -7.44 10.69
C THR A 54 -10.41 -8.42 10.60
N SER A 55 -10.42 -9.48 11.42
CA SER A 55 -11.52 -10.45 11.45
C SER A 55 -12.82 -9.78 11.90
N CYS A 56 -12.79 -8.99 12.98
CA CYS A 56 -13.96 -8.26 13.45
C CYS A 56 -14.51 -7.28 12.40
N VAL A 57 -13.62 -6.55 11.70
CA VAL A 57 -14.02 -5.63 10.63
C VAL A 57 -14.64 -6.37 9.46
N VAL A 58 -14.06 -7.51 9.06
CA VAL A 58 -14.62 -8.35 7.97
C VAL A 58 -15.98 -8.91 8.37
N ILE A 59 -16.14 -9.41 9.60
CA ILE A 59 -17.41 -9.92 10.12
C ILE A 59 -18.46 -8.81 10.16
N ALA A 60 -18.12 -7.64 10.70
CA ALA A 60 -19.03 -6.50 10.79
C ALA A 60 -19.42 -5.96 9.40
N ALA A 61 -18.48 -5.91 8.46
CA ALA A 61 -18.76 -5.54 7.08
C ALA A 61 -19.67 -6.57 6.40
N GLY A 62 -19.42 -7.87 6.63
CA GLY A 62 -20.26 -8.95 6.12
C GLY A 62 -21.68 -8.89 6.67
N SER A 63 -21.85 -8.67 7.97
CA SER A 63 -23.17 -8.58 8.61
C SER A 63 -23.96 -7.34 8.24
N MET A 64 -23.29 -6.23 7.91
CA MET A 64 -23.95 -4.97 7.53
C MET A 64 -24.19 -4.84 6.02
N PHE A 65 -23.39 -5.51 5.20
CA PHE A 65 -23.34 -5.30 3.75
C PHE A 65 -23.46 -6.61 2.95
N HIS A 66 -24.32 -7.54 3.38
CA HIS A 66 -24.51 -8.87 2.78
C HIS A 66 -25.28 -8.88 1.43
N GLY A 67 -25.11 -7.85 0.60
CA GLY A 67 -25.69 -7.80 -0.73
C GLY A 67 -27.21 -7.63 -0.76
N ASP A 68 -27.79 -7.08 0.30
CA ASP A 68 -29.21 -6.72 0.30
C ASP A 68 -29.44 -5.48 -0.56
N LEU A 69 -30.46 -5.61 -1.42
CA LEU A 69 -30.92 -4.52 -2.26
C LEU A 69 -31.78 -3.60 -1.40
N ASP A 70 -31.34 -2.36 -1.27
CA ASP A 70 -32.15 -1.29 -0.69
C ASP A 70 -33.46 -1.17 -1.49
N GLU A 71 -34.60 -1.16 -0.79
CA GLU A 71 -35.93 -1.12 -1.41
C GLU A 71 -36.08 0.08 -2.35
N GLN A 72 -35.48 1.21 -1.97
CA GLN A 72 -35.43 2.42 -2.78
C GLN A 72 -34.66 2.18 -4.08
N LEU A 73 -33.48 1.55 -4.01
CA LEU A 73 -32.66 1.25 -5.19
C LEU A 73 -33.32 0.21 -6.11
N GLY A 74 -34.12 -0.70 -5.54
CA GLY A 74 -34.90 -1.68 -6.30
C GLY A 74 -36.07 -1.09 -7.07
N SER A 75 -36.51 0.13 -6.75
CA SER A 75 -37.67 0.76 -7.39
C SER A 75 -37.47 0.91 -8.91
N GLY A 76 -38.57 0.74 -9.65
CA GLY A 76 -38.66 1.07 -11.08
C GLY A 76 -38.86 2.56 -11.35
N ASP A 77 -39.17 3.34 -10.32
CA ASP A 77 -39.29 4.79 -10.40
C ASP A 77 -37.95 5.45 -10.04
N ILE A 78 -37.41 6.23 -10.98
CA ILE A 78 -36.17 6.96 -10.82
C ILE A 78 -36.21 7.97 -9.65
N ALA A 79 -37.37 8.57 -9.38
CA ALA A 79 -37.52 9.53 -8.28
C ALA A 79 -37.34 8.86 -6.90
N VAL A 80 -37.77 7.59 -6.79
CA VAL A 80 -37.58 6.76 -5.59
C VAL A 80 -36.17 6.19 -5.55
N MET A 81 -35.64 5.73 -6.69
CA MET A 81 -34.30 5.17 -6.82
C MET A 81 -33.21 6.16 -6.37
N LYS A 82 -33.38 7.45 -6.70
CA LYS A 82 -32.46 8.54 -6.31
C LYS A 82 -32.38 8.79 -4.80
N GLN A 83 -33.36 8.34 -4.02
CA GLN A 83 -33.36 8.50 -2.56
C GLN A 83 -32.40 7.53 -1.87
N SER A 84 -32.02 6.45 -2.57
CA SER A 84 -31.11 5.45 -2.00
C SER A 84 -29.74 6.06 -1.70
N PRO A 85 -29.17 5.80 -0.50
CA PRO A 85 -27.80 6.18 -0.17
C PRO A 85 -26.74 5.57 -1.09
N LEU A 86 -27.12 4.55 -1.88
CA LEU A 86 -26.24 3.84 -2.79
C LEU A 86 -26.35 4.33 -4.23
N TYR A 87 -27.37 5.15 -4.55
CA TYR A 87 -27.70 5.56 -5.91
C TYR A 87 -26.47 6.08 -6.66
N GLY A 88 -25.76 7.08 -6.12
CA GLY A 88 -24.67 7.73 -6.84
C GLY A 88 -23.61 6.79 -7.40
N LYS A 89 -23.13 5.82 -6.60
CA LYS A 89 -22.12 4.85 -7.05
C LYS A 89 -22.71 3.62 -7.74
N ALA A 90 -23.94 3.25 -7.38
CA ALA A 90 -24.62 2.12 -8.01
C ALA A 90 -25.05 2.46 -9.44
N SER A 91 -25.50 3.70 -9.70
CA SER A 91 -25.87 4.18 -11.02
C SER A 91 -24.68 4.21 -11.97
N GLU A 92 -23.49 4.64 -11.51
CA GLU A 92 -22.24 4.55 -12.30
C GLU A 92 -21.97 3.12 -12.78
N ALA A 93 -22.11 2.13 -11.90
CA ALA A 93 -21.91 0.73 -12.24
C ALA A 93 -22.99 0.20 -13.19
N LEU A 94 -24.25 0.61 -13.00
CA LEU A 94 -25.37 0.23 -13.87
C LEU A 94 -25.25 0.87 -15.26
N ILE A 95 -24.82 2.12 -15.35
CA ILE A 95 -24.58 2.83 -16.62
C ILE A 95 -23.42 2.15 -17.37
N ALA A 96 -22.31 1.86 -16.70
CA ALA A 96 -21.19 1.14 -17.33
C ALA A 96 -21.63 -0.24 -17.85
N ARG A 97 -22.53 -0.91 -17.14
CA ARG A 97 -23.12 -2.18 -17.57
C ARG A 97 -24.05 -2.01 -18.77
N LEU A 98 -24.87 -0.97 -18.78
CA LEU A 98 -25.76 -0.60 -19.88
C LEU A 98 -24.96 -0.35 -21.17
N GLU A 99 -23.91 0.48 -21.07
CA GLU A 99 -23.01 0.82 -22.18
C GLU A 99 -22.21 -0.38 -22.72
N ALA A 100 -21.95 -1.37 -21.87
CA ALA A 100 -21.32 -2.62 -22.27
C ALA A 100 -22.28 -3.61 -22.94
N LEU A 101 -23.59 -3.48 -22.70
CA LEU A 101 -24.63 -4.33 -23.30
C LEU A 101 -25.11 -3.79 -24.65
N ASP A 102 -25.24 -2.47 -24.77
CA ASP A 102 -25.66 -1.81 -26.01
C ASP A 102 -24.84 -0.54 -26.23
N GLU A 103 -23.99 -0.55 -27.26
CA GLU A 103 -23.15 0.61 -27.59
C GLU A 103 -23.95 1.87 -27.95
N ARG A 104 -25.20 1.71 -28.41
CA ARG A 104 -26.09 2.84 -28.73
C ARG A 104 -26.48 3.65 -27.50
N THR A 105 -26.33 3.05 -26.31
CA THR A 105 -26.61 3.74 -25.05
C THR A 105 -25.52 4.73 -24.66
N LYS A 106 -24.33 4.66 -25.27
CA LYS A 106 -23.23 5.62 -25.00
C LYS A 106 -23.62 7.05 -25.35
N ASP A 107 -24.37 7.23 -26.43
CA ASP A 107 -24.78 8.53 -26.98
C ASP A 107 -26.05 9.11 -26.34
N LEU A 108 -26.70 8.37 -25.44
CA LEU A 108 -27.89 8.84 -24.73
C LEU A 108 -27.54 9.95 -23.73
N THR A 109 -28.52 10.83 -23.50
CA THR A 109 -28.43 11.84 -22.43
C THR A 109 -28.39 11.17 -21.06
N ALA A 110 -27.84 11.89 -20.06
CA ALA A 110 -27.75 11.37 -18.70
C ALA A 110 -29.13 10.98 -18.14
N GLU A 111 -30.16 11.76 -18.44
CA GLU A 111 -31.54 11.53 -17.99
C GLU A 111 -32.15 10.26 -18.61
N GLU A 112 -31.89 9.99 -19.89
CA GLU A 112 -32.33 8.77 -20.57
C GLU A 112 -31.64 7.52 -19.99
N LYS A 113 -30.33 7.62 -19.69
CA LYS A 113 -29.58 6.55 -19.01
C LYS A 113 -30.15 6.27 -17.62
N GLU A 114 -30.52 7.31 -16.87
CA GLU A 114 -31.13 7.19 -15.55
C GLU A 114 -32.49 6.46 -15.57
N VAL A 115 -33.33 6.74 -16.58
CA VAL A 115 -34.60 6.03 -16.76
C VAL A 115 -34.36 4.55 -17.13
N MET A 116 -33.39 4.27 -17.99
CA MET A 116 -33.06 2.89 -18.37
C MET A 116 -32.52 2.06 -17.20
N ILE A 117 -31.68 2.63 -16.34
CA ILE A 117 -31.17 1.90 -15.15
C ILE A 117 -32.27 1.62 -14.13
N ALA A 118 -33.29 2.48 -14.02
CA ALA A 118 -34.45 2.23 -13.18
C ALA A 118 -35.28 1.04 -13.70
N GLY A 119 -35.33 0.85 -15.03
CA GLY A 119 -35.99 -0.30 -15.67
C GLY A 119 -35.22 -1.62 -15.61
N LEU A 120 -33.96 -1.63 -15.15
CA LEU A 120 -33.16 -2.86 -15.11
C LEU A 120 -33.69 -3.87 -14.08
N PRO A 121 -33.50 -5.18 -14.32
CA PRO A 121 -33.89 -6.21 -13.37
C PRO A 121 -33.24 -6.02 -12.00
N ASN A 122 -33.96 -6.40 -10.93
CA ASN A 122 -33.45 -6.34 -9.56
C ASN A 122 -32.16 -7.14 -9.36
N ALA A 123 -31.91 -8.17 -10.19
CA ALA A 123 -30.65 -8.91 -10.17
C ALA A 123 -29.44 -8.02 -10.53
N GLU A 124 -29.54 -7.21 -11.59
CA GLU A 124 -28.49 -6.28 -12.01
C GLU A 124 -28.30 -5.17 -10.95
N LYS A 125 -29.42 -4.65 -10.41
CA LYS A 125 -29.38 -3.65 -9.32
C LYS A 125 -28.71 -4.19 -8.06
N ARG A 126 -28.94 -5.46 -7.70
CA ARG A 126 -28.31 -6.13 -6.55
C ARG A 126 -26.80 -6.30 -6.74
N ILE A 127 -26.39 -6.69 -7.95
CA ILE A 127 -24.96 -6.78 -8.30
C ILE A 127 -24.32 -5.39 -8.21
N ALA A 128 -24.93 -4.35 -8.79
CA ALA A 128 -24.44 -2.98 -8.69
C ALA A 128 -24.33 -2.51 -7.23
N ALA A 129 -25.33 -2.78 -6.40
CA ALA A 129 -25.32 -2.46 -4.97
C ALA A 129 -24.17 -3.15 -4.21
N SER A 130 -23.81 -4.38 -4.60
CA SER A 130 -22.68 -5.13 -4.03
C SER A 130 -21.31 -4.58 -4.46
N LEU A 131 -21.23 -3.90 -5.61
CA LEU A 131 -19.99 -3.29 -6.11
C LEU A 131 -19.68 -1.94 -5.45
N VAL A 132 -20.67 -1.31 -4.82
CA VAL A 132 -20.51 -0.02 -4.14
C VAL A 132 -19.58 -0.15 -2.94
N LYS A 133 -18.41 0.48 -3.03
CA LYS A 133 -17.45 0.58 -1.92
C LYS A 133 -18.03 1.40 -0.77
N ARG A 134 -18.18 0.75 0.38
CA ARG A 134 -18.67 1.37 1.61
C ARG A 134 -17.62 2.27 2.25
N ASN A 135 -18.06 3.34 2.91
CA ASN A 135 -17.18 4.30 3.56
C ASN A 135 -17.16 4.12 5.10
N ALA A 136 -16.23 4.82 5.75
CA ALA A 136 -16.05 4.82 7.21
C ALA A 136 -17.35 5.09 7.99
N PHE A 137 -18.15 6.07 7.55
CA PHE A 137 -19.42 6.43 8.19
C PHE A 137 -20.51 5.36 8.03
N GLN A 138 -20.44 4.53 6.98
CA GLN A 138 -21.34 3.40 6.84
C GLN A 138 -20.90 2.24 7.75
N LEU A 139 -19.58 2.05 7.92
CA LEU A 139 -19.07 1.04 8.86
C LEU A 139 -19.35 1.40 10.32
N SER A 140 -19.29 2.68 10.70
CA SER A 140 -19.58 3.10 12.09
C SER A 140 -21.00 2.72 12.53
N LYS A 141 -21.95 2.60 11.59
CA LYS A 141 -23.32 2.16 11.89
C LYS A 141 -23.38 0.75 12.48
N SER A 142 -22.38 -0.10 12.28
CA SER A 142 -22.32 -1.42 12.93
C SER A 142 -22.27 -1.34 14.45
N LEU A 143 -21.78 -0.21 15.00
CA LEU A 143 -21.71 0.05 16.43
C LEU A 143 -22.96 0.78 16.97
N ALA A 144 -23.83 1.28 16.09
CA ALA A 144 -25.02 2.04 16.48
C ALA A 144 -26.00 1.26 17.38
N PRO A 145 -26.24 -0.06 17.20
CA PRO A 145 -27.11 -0.82 18.09
C PRO A 145 -26.63 -0.84 19.56
N LEU A 146 -25.32 -0.73 19.79
CA LEU A 146 -24.72 -0.77 21.12
C LEU A 146 -24.49 0.62 21.71
N LEU A 147 -24.05 1.58 20.90
CA LEU A 147 -23.58 2.89 21.35
C LEU A 147 -24.53 4.05 21.01
N GLY A 148 -25.47 3.83 20.09
CA GLY A 148 -26.23 4.89 19.42
C GLY A 148 -25.40 5.60 18.33
N GLU A 149 -26.06 6.20 17.33
CA GLU A 149 -25.42 6.74 16.13
C GLU A 149 -24.31 7.77 16.43
N ARG A 150 -24.58 8.73 17.32
CA ARG A 150 -23.63 9.79 17.64
C ARG A 150 -22.35 9.25 18.27
N ARG A 151 -22.46 8.35 19.25
CA ARG A 151 -21.29 7.79 19.94
C ARG A 151 -20.55 6.80 19.03
N ALA A 152 -21.27 6.03 18.23
CA ALA A 152 -20.69 5.16 17.22
C ALA A 152 -19.79 5.94 16.24
N ASN A 153 -20.27 7.08 15.72
CA ASN A 153 -19.49 7.93 14.84
C ASN A 153 -18.24 8.53 15.52
N ILE A 154 -18.36 8.93 16.80
CA ILE A 154 -17.21 9.48 17.56
C ILE A 154 -16.15 8.40 17.79
N VAL A 155 -16.54 7.24 18.31
CA VAL A 155 -15.60 6.14 18.60
C VAL A 155 -14.92 5.67 17.32
N PHE A 156 -15.69 5.48 16.25
CA PHE A 156 -15.14 5.11 14.95
C PHE A 156 -14.20 6.19 14.40
N GLY A 157 -14.58 7.46 14.50
CA GLY A 157 -13.78 8.60 14.05
C GLY A 157 -12.44 8.72 14.79
N ILE A 158 -12.42 8.52 16.11
CA ILE A 158 -11.18 8.46 16.90
C ILE A 158 -10.30 7.30 16.43
N GLY A 159 -10.89 6.13 16.14
CA GLY A 159 -10.17 4.98 15.59
C GLY A 159 -9.52 5.31 14.24
N VAL A 160 -10.27 5.92 13.31
CA VAL A 160 -9.74 6.36 12.00
C VAL A 160 -8.62 7.38 12.15
N LEU A 161 -8.78 8.35 13.05
CA LEU A 161 -7.73 9.34 13.34
C LEU A 161 -6.48 8.67 13.92
N GLY A 162 -6.62 7.71 14.82
CA GLY A 162 -5.52 6.91 15.36
C GLY A 162 -4.77 6.11 14.30
N MET A 163 -5.48 5.53 13.33
CA MET A 163 -4.86 4.85 12.17
C MET A 163 -4.03 5.80 11.32
N GLY A 164 -4.53 7.02 11.05
CA GLY A 164 -3.78 8.04 10.32
C GLY A 164 -2.55 8.51 11.09
N PHE A 165 -2.72 8.80 12.38
CA PHE A 165 -1.66 9.30 13.25
C PHE A 165 -0.52 8.29 13.47
N SER A 166 -0.84 7.01 13.68
CA SER A 166 0.17 5.96 13.78
C SER A 166 0.96 5.79 12.49
N SER A 167 0.27 5.83 11.34
CA SER A 167 0.89 5.70 10.01
C SER A 167 1.89 6.82 9.74
N ILE A 168 1.54 8.08 10.02
CA ILE A 168 2.47 9.20 9.79
C ILE A 168 3.70 9.12 10.69
N ILE A 169 3.56 8.70 11.95
CA ILE A 169 4.71 8.50 12.85
C ILE A 169 5.68 7.46 12.27
N ILE A 170 5.16 6.33 11.78
CA ILE A 170 6.01 5.28 11.18
C ILE A 170 6.72 5.83 9.94
N LEU A 171 6.02 6.55 9.06
CA LEU A 171 6.63 7.16 7.87
C LEU A 171 7.71 8.18 8.24
N MET A 172 7.49 8.99 9.29
CA MET A 172 8.49 9.93 9.80
C MET A 172 9.74 9.20 10.25
N LEU A 173 9.60 8.15 11.08
CA LEU A 173 10.74 7.38 11.58
C LEU A 173 11.52 6.70 10.46
N ILE A 174 10.84 6.12 9.47
CA ILE A 174 11.49 5.47 8.33
C ILE A 174 12.27 6.48 7.50
N ASN A 175 11.66 7.63 7.20
CA ASN A 175 12.36 8.68 6.46
C ASN A 175 13.56 9.20 7.25
N GLY A 176 13.42 9.32 8.56
CA GLY A 176 14.50 9.58 9.50
C GLY A 176 15.69 8.61 9.36
N TYR A 177 15.41 7.30 9.40
CA TYR A 177 16.43 6.27 9.21
C TYR A 177 17.07 6.32 7.82
N ALA A 178 16.28 6.55 6.77
CA ALA A 178 16.78 6.67 5.41
C ALA A 178 17.73 7.87 5.24
N PHE A 179 17.45 9.00 5.87
CA PHE A 179 18.32 10.18 5.86
C PHE A 179 19.67 9.92 6.56
N CYS A 180 19.65 9.20 7.69
CA CYS A 180 20.89 8.80 8.36
C CYS A 180 21.75 7.90 7.48
N GLU A 181 21.16 6.92 6.81
CA GLU A 181 21.87 6.03 5.89
C GLU A 181 22.41 6.77 4.65
N LEU A 182 21.61 7.68 4.08
CA LEU A 182 22.04 8.50 2.94
C LEU A 182 23.28 9.36 3.27
N LEU A 183 23.37 9.86 4.49
CA LEU A 183 24.45 10.72 4.97
C LEU A 183 25.57 9.95 5.71
N GLY A 184 25.45 8.63 5.85
CA GLY A 184 26.40 7.80 6.62
C GLY A 184 26.53 8.22 8.09
N LYS A 185 25.44 8.71 8.71
CA LYS A 185 25.42 9.19 10.10
C LYS A 185 24.71 8.20 11.02
N LYS A 186 25.12 8.18 12.29
CA LYS A 186 24.49 7.35 13.33
C LYS A 186 23.04 7.76 13.56
N GLN A 187 22.22 6.77 13.84
CA GLN A 187 20.81 6.93 14.15
C GLN A 187 20.62 7.72 15.47
N GLY A 188 19.61 8.60 15.52
CA GLY A 188 19.29 9.41 16.70
C GLY A 188 19.95 10.80 16.75
N GLY A 189 20.79 11.14 15.76
CA GLY A 189 21.37 12.48 15.62
C GLY A 189 20.44 13.51 14.99
N ARG A 190 20.96 14.73 14.77
CA ARG A 190 20.21 15.85 14.14
C ARG A 190 19.67 15.48 12.74
N GLN A 191 20.40 14.66 11.99
CA GLN A 191 20.03 14.17 10.67
C GLN A 191 18.79 13.28 10.71
N HIS A 192 18.67 12.43 11.75
CA HIS A 192 17.48 11.63 11.99
C HIS A 192 16.26 12.56 12.16
N VAL A 193 16.38 13.55 13.05
CA VAL A 193 15.31 14.51 13.34
C VAL A 193 14.92 15.30 12.09
N ILE A 194 15.89 15.77 11.29
CA ILE A 194 15.62 16.48 10.04
C ILE A 194 14.81 15.60 9.08
N GLY A 195 15.22 14.33 8.88
CA GLY A 195 14.48 13.39 8.06
C GLY A 195 13.04 13.19 8.55
N CYS A 196 12.84 13.02 9.86
CA CYS A 196 11.51 12.91 10.47
C CYS A 196 10.68 14.18 10.24
N LEU A 197 11.26 15.37 10.44
CA LEU A 197 10.55 16.65 10.30
C LEU A 197 10.16 16.95 8.86
N ILE A 198 11.00 16.61 7.88
CA ILE A 198 10.66 16.79 6.46
C ILE A 198 9.43 15.95 6.11
N ALA A 199 9.43 14.66 6.48
CA ALA A 199 8.28 13.79 6.25
C ALA A 199 7.02 14.27 7.01
N GLY A 200 7.19 14.71 8.26
CA GLY A 200 6.10 15.25 9.08
C GLY A 200 5.52 16.54 8.52
N ALA A 201 6.35 17.46 8.03
CA ALA A 201 5.91 18.72 7.43
C ALA A 201 5.12 18.47 6.13
N VAL A 202 5.62 17.58 5.26
CA VAL A 202 4.90 17.17 4.04
C VAL A 202 3.57 16.51 4.40
N GLY A 203 3.56 15.59 5.37
CA GLY A 203 2.34 14.94 5.84
C GLY A 203 1.33 15.92 6.47
N ALA A 204 1.79 16.89 7.25
CA ALA A 204 0.94 17.92 7.85
C ALA A 204 0.36 18.88 6.79
N SER A 205 1.10 19.13 5.71
CA SER A 205 0.65 19.97 4.60
C SER A 205 -0.36 19.31 3.67
N TRP A 206 -0.88 18.11 3.98
CA TRP A 206 -1.74 17.34 3.07
C TRP A 206 -2.96 18.13 2.55
N TRP A 207 -3.60 18.98 3.36
CA TRP A 207 -4.73 19.79 2.90
C TRP A 207 -4.37 20.85 1.86
N LEU A 208 -3.09 21.27 1.77
CA LEU A 208 -2.61 22.23 0.77
C LEU A 208 -2.24 21.53 -0.54
N VAL A 209 -1.69 20.32 -0.45
CA VAL A 209 -1.09 19.62 -1.61
C VAL A 209 -2.06 18.62 -2.22
N TRP A 210 -3.07 18.15 -1.47
CA TRP A 210 -3.98 17.08 -1.87
C TRP A 210 -5.36 17.60 -2.32
N ASP A 211 -5.37 18.64 -3.16
CA ASP A 211 -6.58 19.21 -3.75
C ASP A 211 -6.50 19.28 -5.29
N GLY A 212 -7.65 19.32 -5.96
CA GLY A 212 -7.79 19.44 -7.41
C GLY A 212 -6.95 18.43 -8.22
N ASP A 213 -6.32 18.91 -9.29
CA ASP A 213 -5.50 18.11 -10.20
C ASP A 213 -4.24 17.53 -9.52
N ALA A 214 -3.73 18.19 -8.47
CA ALA A 214 -2.53 17.74 -7.75
C ALA A 214 -2.74 16.36 -7.11
N LYS A 215 -3.94 16.09 -6.59
CA LYS A 215 -4.31 14.78 -6.05
C LYS A 215 -4.18 13.66 -7.09
N MET A 216 -4.64 13.92 -8.32
CA MET A 216 -4.55 12.94 -9.42
C MET A 216 -3.08 12.66 -9.74
N TRP A 217 -2.27 13.71 -9.90
CA TRP A 217 -0.85 13.60 -10.22
C TRP A 217 -0.03 12.91 -9.13
N LEU A 218 -0.28 13.25 -7.86
CA LEU A 218 0.35 12.60 -6.70
C LEU A 218 -0.03 11.13 -6.62
N ALA A 219 -1.30 10.78 -6.81
CA ALA A 219 -1.74 9.39 -6.79
C ALA A 219 -1.07 8.56 -7.90
N ILE A 220 -0.96 9.12 -9.11
CA ILE A 220 -0.25 8.50 -10.23
C ILE A 220 1.21 8.25 -9.87
N LEU A 221 1.91 9.29 -9.37
CA LEU A 221 3.33 9.25 -9.01
C LEU A 221 3.60 8.21 -7.91
N VAL A 222 2.89 8.31 -6.78
CA VAL A 222 3.08 7.44 -5.60
C VAL A 222 2.82 5.98 -5.97
N SER A 223 1.74 5.71 -6.70
CA SER A 223 1.42 4.34 -7.10
C SER A 223 2.41 3.80 -8.14
N ALA A 224 2.97 4.63 -9.03
CA ALA A 224 3.97 4.17 -10.00
C ALA A 224 5.30 3.84 -9.29
N PHE A 225 5.76 4.73 -8.42
CA PHE A 225 6.99 4.54 -7.66
C PHE A 225 6.91 3.32 -6.74
N GLY A 226 5.83 3.20 -5.96
CA GLY A 226 5.64 2.09 -5.03
C GLY A 226 5.67 0.74 -5.73
N MET A 227 4.98 0.63 -6.88
CA MET A 227 4.92 -0.62 -7.63
C MET A 227 6.27 -0.98 -8.29
N MET A 228 7.04 0.01 -8.73
CA MET A 228 8.38 -0.22 -9.29
C MET A 228 9.41 -0.69 -8.24
N LEU A 229 9.26 -0.26 -6.98
CA LEU A 229 10.18 -0.65 -5.90
C LEU A 229 9.90 -2.04 -5.33
N LEU A 230 8.68 -2.55 -5.47
CA LEU A 230 8.27 -3.86 -4.96
C LEU A 230 9.20 -4.99 -5.44
N PRO A 231 9.43 -5.22 -6.75
CA PRO A 231 10.32 -6.28 -7.22
C PRO A 231 11.72 -6.20 -6.62
N ILE A 232 12.30 -4.99 -6.57
CA ILE A 232 13.65 -4.77 -6.06
C ILE A 232 13.74 -5.19 -4.60
N ALA A 233 12.76 -4.79 -3.77
CA ALA A 233 12.72 -5.16 -2.36
C ALA A 233 12.60 -6.68 -2.17
N TYR A 234 11.66 -7.33 -2.85
CA TYR A 234 11.44 -8.78 -2.73
C TYR A 234 12.62 -9.59 -3.24
N THR A 235 13.22 -9.20 -4.37
CA THR A 235 14.45 -9.82 -4.88
C THR A 235 15.60 -9.63 -3.89
N THR A 236 15.75 -8.43 -3.31
CA THR A 236 16.77 -8.16 -2.30
C THR A 236 16.60 -9.07 -1.08
N PHE A 237 15.38 -9.23 -0.56
CA PHE A 237 15.13 -10.15 0.55
C PHE A 237 15.43 -11.61 0.17
N MET A 238 15.08 -12.04 -1.04
CA MET A 238 15.40 -13.38 -1.52
C MET A 238 16.91 -13.61 -1.58
N LEU A 239 17.68 -12.65 -2.11
CA LEU A 239 19.14 -12.73 -2.16
C LEU A 239 19.76 -12.70 -0.76
N MET A 240 19.25 -11.84 0.12
CA MET A 240 19.69 -11.73 1.51
C MET A 240 19.49 -13.04 2.26
N MET A 241 18.34 -13.69 2.10
CA MET A 241 18.01 -14.96 2.74
C MET A 241 18.87 -16.13 2.24
N ASN A 242 19.49 -15.98 1.07
CA ASN A 242 20.43 -16.94 0.49
C ASN A 242 21.91 -16.60 0.74
N SER A 243 22.21 -15.43 1.30
CA SER A 243 23.58 -14.94 1.46
C SER A 243 24.22 -15.39 2.78
N THR A 244 25.29 -16.16 2.68
CA THR A 244 26.15 -16.53 3.83
C THR A 244 26.94 -15.33 4.35
N LYS A 245 27.27 -14.36 3.49
CA LYS A 245 27.97 -13.12 3.88
C LYS A 245 27.15 -12.28 4.86
N ILE A 246 25.82 -12.28 4.73
CA ILE A 246 24.93 -11.47 5.56
C ILE A 246 24.44 -12.25 6.78
N LEU A 247 23.94 -13.47 6.57
CA LEU A 247 23.30 -14.25 7.63
C LEU A 247 24.27 -15.16 8.40
N GLY A 248 25.45 -15.46 7.84
CA GLY A 248 26.42 -16.37 8.45
C GLY A 248 25.79 -17.72 8.82
N ALA A 249 26.00 -18.15 10.07
CA ALA A 249 25.46 -19.39 10.62
C ALA A 249 23.91 -19.43 10.71
N GLU A 250 23.25 -18.28 10.64
CA GLU A 250 21.79 -18.15 10.76
C GLU A 250 21.06 -18.30 9.42
N LYS A 251 21.80 -18.52 8.33
CA LYS A 251 21.24 -18.80 7.02
C LYS A 251 20.31 -20.03 7.12
N PRO A 252 19.07 -19.98 6.59
CA PRO A 252 18.23 -21.17 6.53
C PRO A 252 18.93 -22.33 5.83
N GLN A 253 18.77 -23.55 6.35
CA GLN A 253 19.38 -24.76 5.80
C GLN A 253 18.34 -25.85 5.49
N GLY A 254 18.70 -26.78 4.62
CA GLY A 254 17.89 -27.95 4.27
C GLY A 254 16.48 -27.60 3.77
N LYS A 255 15.47 -28.30 4.32
CA LYS A 255 14.06 -28.11 3.93
C LYS A 255 13.55 -26.69 4.16
N ARG A 256 14.03 -26.01 5.21
CA ARG A 256 13.61 -24.63 5.53
C ARG A 256 14.08 -23.65 4.46
N LEU A 257 15.29 -23.84 3.92
CA LEU A 257 15.80 -23.04 2.80
C LEU A 257 14.96 -23.23 1.54
N LEU A 258 14.61 -24.48 1.23
CA LEU A 258 13.76 -24.80 0.08
C LEU A 258 12.40 -24.11 0.19
N ILE A 259 11.72 -24.24 1.34
CA ILE A 259 10.42 -23.60 1.58
C ILE A 259 10.53 -22.08 1.42
N TRP A 260 11.56 -21.45 2.02
CA TRP A 260 11.77 -20.01 1.87
C TRP A 260 12.00 -19.59 0.43
N ASN A 261 12.82 -20.31 -0.32
CA ASN A 261 13.12 -19.97 -1.71
C ASN A 261 11.91 -20.14 -2.61
N VAL A 262 11.08 -21.16 -2.38
CA VAL A 262 9.83 -21.35 -3.13
C VAL A 262 8.85 -20.21 -2.83
N LEU A 263 8.60 -19.92 -1.55
CA LEU A 263 7.67 -18.85 -1.15
C LEU A 263 8.14 -17.46 -1.61
N MET A 264 9.43 -17.17 -1.45
CA MET A 264 10.03 -15.92 -1.93
C MET A 264 10.03 -15.84 -3.46
N GLY A 265 10.30 -16.95 -4.16
CA GLY A 265 10.24 -17.02 -5.62
C GLY A 265 8.84 -16.69 -6.14
N ILE A 266 7.80 -17.28 -5.55
CA ILE A 266 6.39 -16.95 -5.88
C ILE A 266 6.12 -15.46 -5.61
N SER A 267 6.62 -14.93 -4.48
CA SER A 267 6.42 -13.53 -4.12
C SER A 267 7.13 -12.55 -5.07
N VAL A 268 8.35 -12.88 -5.50
CA VAL A 268 9.11 -12.10 -6.50
C VAL A 268 8.39 -12.12 -7.84
N LEU A 269 7.92 -13.28 -8.30
CA LEU A 269 7.16 -13.39 -9.54
C LEU A 269 5.85 -12.58 -9.47
N GLY A 270 5.14 -12.66 -8.34
CA GLY A 270 3.93 -11.86 -8.10
C GLY A 270 4.21 -10.36 -8.09
N ALA A 271 5.29 -9.92 -7.45
CA ALA A 271 5.71 -8.52 -7.42
C ALA A 271 6.10 -8.02 -8.82
N ILE A 272 6.82 -8.82 -9.61
CA ILE A 272 7.17 -8.49 -11.01
C ILE A 272 5.90 -8.37 -11.85
N ALA A 273 5.00 -9.36 -11.77
CA ALA A 273 3.74 -9.33 -12.51
C ALA A 273 2.91 -8.09 -12.16
N ALA A 274 2.79 -7.76 -10.86
CA ALA A 274 2.07 -6.58 -10.39
C ALA A 274 2.73 -5.26 -10.84
N ALA A 275 4.07 -5.19 -10.84
CA ALA A 275 4.78 -4.04 -11.34
C ALA A 275 4.60 -3.85 -12.84
N VAL A 276 4.72 -4.94 -13.63
CA VAL A 276 4.54 -4.92 -15.08
C VAL A 276 3.11 -4.49 -15.45
N THR A 277 2.09 -5.05 -14.81
CA THR A 277 0.70 -4.64 -15.07
C THR A 277 0.47 -3.19 -14.71
N ALA A 278 0.95 -2.72 -13.56
CA ALA A 278 0.81 -1.33 -13.14
C ALA A 278 1.55 -0.34 -14.06
N ILE A 279 2.73 -0.71 -14.58
CA ILE A 279 3.47 0.11 -15.55
C ILE A 279 2.73 0.13 -16.88
N TYR A 280 2.26 -1.01 -17.38
CA TYR A 280 1.52 -1.11 -18.64
C TYR A 280 0.22 -0.30 -18.61
N ASP A 281 -0.57 -0.46 -17.56
CA ASP A 281 -1.85 0.25 -17.36
C ASP A 281 -1.65 1.77 -17.29
N LYS A 282 -0.50 2.24 -16.80
CA LYS A 282 -0.19 3.68 -16.73
C LYS A 282 0.52 4.23 -17.96
N ALA A 283 1.33 3.41 -18.62
CA ALA A 283 2.05 3.77 -19.84
C ALA A 283 1.08 4.02 -21.01
N SER A 284 -0.07 3.34 -21.01
CA SER A 284 -1.13 3.52 -22.01
C SER A 284 -1.90 4.84 -21.88
N HIS A 285 -1.79 5.54 -20.74
CA HIS A 285 -2.47 6.81 -20.53
C HIS A 285 -1.64 7.99 -21.13
N PRO A 286 -2.22 8.85 -21.97
CA PRO A 286 -1.47 9.81 -22.80
C PRO A 286 -0.62 10.83 -22.03
N ILE A 287 -1.01 11.16 -20.79
CA ILE A 287 -0.31 12.12 -19.94
C ILE A 287 0.46 11.41 -18.81
N ALA A 288 -0.14 10.42 -18.14
CA ALA A 288 0.52 9.69 -17.05
C ALA A 288 1.68 8.81 -17.54
N GLY A 289 1.59 8.25 -18.76
CA GLY A 289 2.61 7.36 -19.30
C GLY A 289 3.96 8.03 -19.46
N LYS A 290 3.99 9.29 -19.93
CA LYS A 290 5.23 10.07 -20.06
C LYS A 290 5.92 10.29 -18.71
N VAL A 291 5.13 10.58 -17.67
CA VAL A 291 5.65 10.80 -16.31
C VAL A 291 6.21 9.50 -15.73
N VAL A 292 5.49 8.39 -15.86
CA VAL A 292 5.94 7.09 -15.32
C VAL A 292 7.21 6.61 -16.02
N ILE A 293 7.27 6.71 -17.35
CA ILE A 293 8.46 6.33 -18.12
C ILE A 293 9.65 7.24 -17.76
N GLY A 294 9.44 8.56 -17.70
CA GLY A 294 10.50 9.51 -17.34
C GLY A 294 11.07 9.24 -15.95
N VAL A 295 10.21 9.01 -14.96
CA VAL A 295 10.61 8.63 -13.60
C VAL A 295 11.37 7.31 -13.58
N GLY A 296 10.89 6.30 -14.31
CA GLY A 296 11.55 5.00 -14.40
C GLY A 296 12.96 5.10 -14.98
N VAL A 297 13.14 5.90 -16.05
CA VAL A 297 14.46 6.16 -16.66
C VAL A 297 15.40 6.86 -15.68
N ILE A 298 14.93 7.91 -15.00
CA ILE A 298 15.73 8.62 -13.98
C ILE A 298 16.16 7.66 -12.87
N PHE A 299 15.27 6.78 -12.44
CA PHE A 299 15.55 5.83 -11.37
C PHE A 299 16.57 4.77 -11.80
N LEU A 300 16.43 4.20 -13.00
CA LEU A 300 17.41 3.27 -13.57
C LEU A 300 18.77 3.94 -13.75
N PHE A 301 18.78 5.19 -14.21
CA PHE A 301 20.01 5.98 -14.31
C PHE A 301 20.66 6.17 -12.94
N ALA A 302 19.90 6.55 -11.90
CA ALA A 302 20.41 6.70 -10.54
C ALA A 302 20.98 5.38 -9.98
N ILE A 303 20.33 4.25 -10.25
CA ILE A 303 20.85 2.92 -9.89
C ILE A 303 22.17 2.64 -10.61
N ALA A 304 22.23 2.85 -11.93
CA ALA A 304 23.41 2.60 -12.73
C ALA A 304 24.59 3.46 -12.26
N VAL A 305 24.37 4.75 -12.06
CA VAL A 305 25.38 5.68 -11.52
C VAL A 305 25.86 5.21 -10.15
N THR A 306 24.94 4.84 -9.25
CA THR A 306 25.31 4.36 -7.90
C THR A 306 26.11 3.06 -7.96
N ALA A 307 25.75 2.13 -8.85
CA ALA A 307 26.48 0.88 -9.04
C ALA A 307 27.91 1.12 -9.53
N ILE A 308 28.08 2.03 -10.50
CA ILE A 308 29.39 2.43 -11.04
C ILE A 308 30.24 3.10 -9.95
N LEU A 309 29.67 4.04 -9.20
CA LEU A 309 30.37 4.73 -8.11
C LEU A 309 30.79 3.77 -6.99
N ARG A 310 29.97 2.76 -6.67
CA ARG A 310 30.31 1.74 -5.66
C ARG A 310 31.39 0.77 -6.14
N GLN A 311 31.36 0.35 -7.41
CA GLN A 311 32.46 -0.45 -7.98
C GLN A 311 33.77 0.31 -7.96
N SER A 312 33.76 1.61 -8.29
CA SER A 312 34.94 2.46 -8.22
C SER A 312 35.51 2.55 -6.80
N LYS A 313 34.66 2.78 -5.78
CA LYS A 313 35.10 2.81 -4.37
C LYS A 313 35.67 1.47 -3.89
N SER A 314 35.02 0.36 -4.21
CA SER A 314 35.50 -0.99 -3.88
C SER A 314 36.86 -1.27 -4.53
N PHE A 315 37.07 -0.81 -5.77
CA PHE A 315 38.35 -0.96 -6.47
C PHE A 315 39.45 -0.11 -5.82
N THR A 316 39.14 1.12 -5.38
CA THR A 316 40.10 1.98 -4.67
C THR A 316 40.49 1.41 -3.30
N GLU A 317 39.53 0.92 -2.49
CA GLU A 317 39.83 0.31 -1.18
C GLU A 317 40.68 -0.96 -1.30
N THR A 318 40.42 -1.79 -2.32
CA THR A 318 41.20 -3.02 -2.58
C THR A 318 42.62 -2.70 -3.04
N LYS A 319 42.79 -1.62 -3.82
CA LYS A 319 44.12 -1.19 -4.29
C LYS A 319 44.95 -0.58 -3.17
N VAL A 320 44.35 0.22 -2.28
CA VAL A 320 45.03 0.78 -1.11
C VAL A 320 45.48 -0.31 -0.14
N SER A 321 44.67 -1.35 0.12
CA SER A 321 45.12 -2.45 1.00
C SER A 321 46.22 -3.31 0.38
N ALA A 322 46.23 -3.48 -0.95
CA ALA A 322 47.29 -4.21 -1.65
C ALA A 322 48.61 -3.43 -1.71
N ASP A 323 48.53 -2.10 -1.86
CA ASP A 323 49.71 -1.24 -1.83
C ASP A 323 50.31 -1.17 -0.41
N ASP A 324 49.48 -1.10 0.65
CA ASP A 324 49.93 -1.12 2.05
C ASP A 324 50.64 -2.44 2.43
N GLU A 325 50.11 -3.60 2.00
CA GLU A 325 50.78 -4.90 2.19
C GLU A 325 52.13 -4.97 1.45
N SER A 326 52.22 -4.42 0.23
CA SER A 326 53.45 -4.43 -0.57
C SER A 326 54.57 -3.51 -0.05
N THR A 327 54.25 -2.53 0.79
CA THR A 327 55.22 -1.64 1.46
C THR A 327 55.67 -2.14 2.84
N SER A 328 55.15 -3.28 3.29
CA SER A 328 55.44 -3.88 4.59
C SER A 328 56.35 -5.12 4.55
N GLU A 329 56.88 -5.47 3.37
CA GLU A 329 57.95 -6.46 3.18
C GLU A 329 59.33 -5.81 2.96
#